data_AF-A0A2H1KII6-F1
#
_entry.id   AF-A0A2H1KII6-F1
#
_cell.length_a   1.000
_cell.length_b   1.000
_cell.length_c   1.000
_cell.angle_alpha   90.00
_cell.angle_beta   90.00
_cell.angle_gamma   90.00
#
_symmetry.space_group_name_H-M   'P 1'
#
loop_
_entity.id
_entity.type
_entity.pdbx_description
1 polymer ?
#
loop_
_entity_poly.entity_id
_entity_poly.type
_entity_poly.pdbx_seq_one_letter_code
_entity_poly.pdbx_strand_id
1 'polypeptide(L)'
;MTAWQRSTDPIGLSSGPPSRLPTAHGVFTLRSFTFAGMTHAVMSLGNPAMVDAPFVRVHSECLTGDALGSHRCDCGDQLSAALAAIADAGDGLLIYLRGHEGRGIGLENKLRAYALQDDGLDTVAANRALDLPDDARDYTAAAAILQELDCPQITLLSSNPSKITALEDLGITVTDRRGLQVPDRPENSAYLETKRRFMNHIVPPDHPHAGSPDHPHASSAETSTDNALEVYDTIADGDEVVAQLAQSEDGFIATSDGDAQFVSGQIDRAHLHRIRASVGAVLVGCGTVIADDPQLTVRAVPGKNPVRVVLDPHGRVPATATVLTSPEAPTLWLIGAEVAPSSDVGDHVRMVRLPVTEDDESSPALIVSLIREHVAGSILVEGGGRTVSSFLAAGVLDRLFLTSAPVFIGNGIPGIRFEGTPVMAQALRRPFRRYQFGEDMCTEYLLSELANGASAQDSHRCRGGGPTAWQQG
;
A
#
# COMPACT_ATOMS: atom_id res chain seq x y z
N MET A 1 -49.50 6.24 -12.38
CA MET A 1 -49.02 7.58 -12.80
C MET A 1 -49.04 8.47 -11.56
N THR A 2 -47.98 8.48 -10.78
CA THR A 2 -47.89 9.25 -9.54
C THR A 2 -47.05 10.49 -9.79
N ALA A 3 -47.58 11.64 -9.38
CA ALA A 3 -47.24 12.97 -9.85
C ALA A 3 -45.83 13.43 -9.44
N TRP A 4 -45.09 13.98 -10.40
CA TRP A 4 -43.87 14.76 -10.19
C TRP A 4 -44.27 16.12 -9.59
N GLN A 5 -44.11 16.32 -8.29
CA GLN A 5 -44.19 17.65 -7.69
C GLN A 5 -42.90 18.41 -7.98
N ARG A 6 -42.95 19.33 -8.95
CA ARG A 6 -41.92 20.36 -9.16
C ARG A 6 -42.08 21.43 -8.07
N SER A 7 -41.15 21.49 -7.12
CA SER A 7 -40.84 22.76 -6.47
C SER A 7 -40.10 23.61 -7.50
N THR A 8 -40.68 24.73 -7.91
CA THR A 8 -40.04 25.70 -8.81
C THR A 8 -39.50 26.83 -7.98
N ASP A 9 -38.21 26.75 -7.68
CA ASP A 9 -37.46 27.84 -7.07
C ASP A 9 -36.98 28.81 -8.20
N PRO A 10 -36.84 30.12 -7.95
CA PRO A 10 -36.55 31.12 -8.99
C PRO A 10 -35.17 30.93 -9.68
N ILE A 11 -34.35 30.04 -9.14
CA ILE A 11 -33.01 29.66 -9.63
C ILE A 11 -33.09 28.58 -10.74
N GLY A 12 -34.28 28.03 -11.03
CA GLY A 12 -34.44 26.96 -12.03
C GLY A 12 -33.94 25.60 -11.55
N LEU A 13 -33.77 25.45 -10.23
CA LEU A 13 -33.48 24.20 -9.55
C LEU A 13 -34.80 23.49 -9.20
N SER A 14 -34.89 22.18 -9.47
CA SER A 14 -36.00 21.35 -9.01
C SER A 14 -35.47 20.03 -8.47
N SER A 15 -36.07 19.49 -7.41
CA SER A 15 -35.64 18.21 -6.82
C SER A 15 -36.68 17.11 -7.00
N GLY A 16 -36.20 15.87 -7.11
CA GLY A 16 -37.01 14.66 -7.11
C GLY A 16 -37.26 14.12 -5.70
N PRO A 17 -38.14 13.11 -5.57
CA PRO A 17 -38.43 12.48 -4.28
C PRO A 17 -37.18 11.76 -3.73
N PRO A 18 -36.99 11.73 -2.41
CA PRO A 18 -35.94 10.94 -1.78
C PRO A 18 -36.21 9.44 -1.92
N SER A 19 -35.14 8.66 -2.10
CA SER A 19 -35.16 7.20 -2.07
C SER A 19 -34.03 6.67 -1.21
N ARG A 20 -34.24 5.50 -0.58
CA ARG A 20 -33.17 4.82 0.16
C ARG A 20 -32.25 4.12 -0.83
N LEU A 21 -30.95 4.32 -0.68
CA LEU A 21 -29.92 3.69 -1.48
C LEU A 21 -28.93 2.96 -0.56
N PRO A 22 -29.14 1.65 -0.32
CA PRO A 22 -28.13 0.82 0.33
C PRO A 22 -26.89 0.69 -0.56
N THR A 23 -25.72 0.90 0.01
CA THR A 23 -24.41 0.77 -0.65
C THR A 23 -23.45 0.00 0.26
N ALA A 24 -22.26 -0.34 -0.25
CA ALA A 24 -21.18 -0.92 0.56
C ALA A 24 -20.73 0.01 1.70
N HIS A 25 -20.92 1.32 1.57
CA HIS A 25 -20.51 2.33 2.55
C HIS A 25 -21.63 2.70 3.54
N GLY A 26 -22.81 2.09 3.43
CA GLY A 26 -23.98 2.42 4.26
C GLY A 26 -25.22 2.77 3.46
N VAL A 27 -26.28 3.16 4.16
CA VAL A 27 -27.59 3.46 3.56
C VAL A 27 -27.79 4.96 3.44
N PHE A 28 -27.66 5.48 2.21
CA PHE A 28 -27.83 6.88 1.90
C PHE A 28 -29.27 7.20 1.51
N THR A 29 -29.64 8.48 1.61
CA THR A 29 -30.80 9.02 0.92
C THR A 29 -30.35 9.59 -0.41
N LEU A 30 -30.86 9.04 -1.52
CA LEU A 30 -30.61 9.54 -2.87
C LEU A 30 -31.76 10.48 -3.29
N ARG A 31 -31.40 11.65 -3.82
CA ARG A 31 -32.34 12.60 -4.45
C ARG A 31 -31.77 13.07 -5.78
N SER A 32 -32.64 13.30 -6.75
CA SER A 32 -32.25 13.99 -7.99
C SER A 32 -32.43 15.50 -7.83
N PHE A 33 -31.55 16.27 -8.46
CA PHE A 33 -31.66 17.72 -8.57
C PHE A 33 -31.44 18.12 -10.02
N THR A 34 -32.43 18.75 -10.64
CA THR A 34 -32.35 19.23 -12.02
C THR A 34 -32.09 20.72 -12.02
N PHE A 35 -30.97 21.14 -12.62
CA PHE A 35 -30.56 22.53 -12.79
C PHE A 35 -30.25 22.77 -14.27
N ALA A 36 -30.75 23.87 -14.84
CA ALA A 36 -30.55 24.22 -16.26
C ALA A 36 -30.85 23.06 -17.25
N GLY A 37 -31.83 22.21 -16.93
CA GLY A 37 -32.23 21.05 -17.75
C GLY A 37 -31.37 19.79 -17.58
N MET A 38 -30.31 19.84 -16.76
CA MET A 38 -29.47 18.69 -16.44
C MET A 38 -29.81 18.13 -15.05
N THR A 39 -29.97 16.81 -14.95
CA THR A 39 -30.29 16.14 -13.68
C THR A 39 -29.03 15.59 -13.04
N HIS A 40 -28.71 16.08 -11.85
CA HIS A 40 -27.65 15.62 -10.97
C HIS A 40 -28.22 14.69 -9.89
N ALA A 41 -27.34 13.92 -9.26
CA ALA A 41 -27.69 13.03 -8.17
C ALA A 41 -27.02 13.51 -6.87
N VAL A 42 -27.78 13.51 -5.78
CA VAL A 42 -27.28 13.88 -4.46
C VAL A 42 -27.55 12.73 -3.50
N MET A 43 -26.49 12.24 -2.86
CA MET A 43 -26.56 11.27 -1.78
C MET A 43 -26.32 11.98 -0.46
N SER A 44 -27.22 11.83 0.50
CA SER A 44 -27.08 12.40 1.84
C SER A 44 -27.10 11.31 2.90
N LEU A 45 -26.32 11.51 3.95
CA LEU A 45 -26.37 10.74 5.19
C LEU A 45 -26.64 11.69 6.36
N GLY A 46 -27.44 11.24 7.32
CA GLY A 46 -27.81 12.05 8.48
C GLY A 46 -28.64 13.29 8.13
N ASN A 47 -28.44 14.39 8.85
CA ASN A 47 -29.09 15.68 8.61
C ASN A 47 -28.05 16.81 8.45
N PRO A 48 -27.43 16.94 7.25
CA PRO A 48 -26.35 17.90 7.00
C PRO A 48 -26.69 19.36 7.32
N ALA A 49 -27.96 19.76 7.20
CA ALA A 49 -28.43 21.11 7.51
C ALA A 49 -28.34 21.49 9.01
N MET A 50 -28.17 20.49 9.90
CA MET A 50 -28.02 20.69 11.34
C MET A 50 -26.55 20.69 11.80
N VAL A 51 -25.62 20.53 10.86
CA VAL A 51 -24.18 20.52 11.12
C VAL A 51 -23.58 21.82 10.61
N ASP A 52 -22.74 22.48 11.41
CA ASP A 52 -22.17 23.78 11.03
C ASP A 52 -21.31 23.72 9.75
N ALA A 53 -20.62 22.59 9.52
CA ALA A 53 -19.79 22.37 8.34
C ALA A 53 -19.76 20.88 7.94
N PRO A 54 -20.85 20.33 7.35
CA PRO A 54 -20.91 18.92 6.97
C PRO A 54 -19.83 18.56 5.96
N PHE A 55 -19.46 17.27 5.93
CA PHE A 55 -18.57 16.75 4.90
C PHE A 55 -19.28 16.73 3.55
N VAL A 56 -18.72 17.44 2.58
CA VAL A 56 -19.30 17.56 1.24
C VAL A 56 -18.30 17.13 0.17
N ARG A 57 -18.70 16.18 -0.66
CA ARG A 57 -18.01 15.81 -1.90
C ARG A 57 -18.79 16.33 -3.10
N VAL A 58 -18.24 17.33 -3.80
CA VAL A 58 -18.69 17.67 -5.16
C VAL A 58 -17.96 16.77 -6.15
N HIS A 59 -18.58 15.70 -6.62
CA HIS A 59 -17.99 14.73 -7.53
C HIS A 59 -18.29 15.09 -8.99
N SER A 60 -17.29 15.01 -9.85
CA SER A 60 -17.45 15.24 -11.29
C SER A 60 -17.61 13.89 -11.98
N GLU A 61 -18.66 13.74 -12.78
CA GLU A 61 -18.97 12.50 -13.50
C GLU A 61 -17.75 11.92 -14.23
N CYS A 62 -17.51 10.62 -14.05
CA CYS A 62 -16.50 9.86 -14.76
C CYS A 62 -16.97 8.41 -14.95
N LEU A 63 -17.70 8.12 -16.02
CA LEU A 63 -18.27 6.79 -16.29
C LEU A 63 -17.22 5.68 -16.19
N THR A 64 -16.05 5.88 -16.79
CA THR A 64 -14.98 4.88 -16.82
C THR A 64 -14.45 4.55 -15.43
N GLY A 65 -14.28 5.56 -14.57
CA GLY A 65 -13.79 5.34 -13.20
C GLY A 65 -14.91 4.88 -12.26
N ASP A 66 -16.05 5.55 -12.30
CA ASP A 66 -17.13 5.40 -11.32
C ASP A 66 -17.93 4.09 -11.51
N ALA A 67 -18.11 3.65 -12.77
CA ALA A 67 -18.99 2.51 -13.08
C ALA A 67 -18.27 1.33 -13.74
N LEU A 68 -17.15 1.56 -14.45
CA LEU A 68 -16.45 0.53 -15.22
C LEU A 68 -15.13 0.08 -14.57
N GLY A 69 -14.77 0.63 -13.41
CA GLY A 69 -13.57 0.22 -12.65
C GLY A 69 -12.24 0.59 -13.32
N SER A 70 -12.22 1.60 -14.19
CA SER A 70 -11.01 2.00 -14.90
C SER A 70 -9.94 2.56 -13.97
N HIS A 71 -8.72 2.01 -14.08
CA HIS A 71 -7.53 2.50 -13.38
C HIS A 71 -6.78 3.61 -14.12
N ARG A 72 -7.27 4.06 -15.30
CA ARG A 72 -6.67 5.19 -16.04
C ARG A 72 -6.83 6.53 -15.32
N CYS A 73 -7.77 6.63 -14.39
CA CYS A 73 -7.97 7.80 -13.55
C CYS A 73 -8.28 7.38 -12.10
N ASP A 74 -8.20 8.33 -11.18
CA ASP A 74 -8.50 8.16 -9.75
C ASP A 74 -9.99 8.37 -9.39
N CYS A 75 -10.86 8.62 -10.37
CA CYS A 75 -12.24 9.07 -10.10
C CYS A 75 -13.08 8.05 -9.32
N GLY A 76 -13.03 6.76 -9.68
CA GLY A 76 -13.79 5.71 -8.99
C GLY A 76 -13.33 5.52 -7.55
N ASP A 77 -12.01 5.44 -7.34
CA ASP A 77 -11.41 5.36 -6.01
C ASP A 77 -11.80 6.59 -5.16
N GLN A 78 -11.81 7.80 -5.75
CA GLN A 78 -12.22 9.02 -5.05
C GLN A 78 -13.72 9.06 -4.71
N LEU A 79 -14.57 8.50 -5.57
CA LEU A 79 -16.00 8.37 -5.29
C LEU A 79 -16.22 7.48 -4.07
N SER A 80 -15.57 6.32 -4.04
CA SER A 80 -15.66 5.37 -2.93
C SER A 80 -15.12 5.95 -1.63
N ALA A 81 -13.92 6.55 -1.66
CA ALA A 81 -13.32 7.17 -0.49
C ALA A 81 -14.16 8.34 0.07
N ALA A 82 -14.83 9.10 -0.79
CA ALA A 82 -15.75 10.15 -0.36
C ALA A 82 -16.98 9.60 0.37
N LEU A 83 -17.58 8.54 -0.19
CA LEU A 83 -18.76 7.90 0.42
C LEU A 83 -18.40 7.27 1.78
N ALA A 84 -17.24 6.63 1.89
CA ALA A 84 -16.73 6.12 3.16
C ALA A 84 -16.50 7.23 4.19
N ALA A 85 -15.83 8.33 3.81
CA ALA A 85 -15.59 9.45 4.71
C ALA A 85 -16.90 10.12 5.21
N ILE A 86 -17.91 10.21 4.36
CA ILE A 86 -19.25 10.71 4.75
C ILE A 86 -19.93 9.71 5.70
N ALA A 87 -19.80 8.40 5.44
CA ALA A 87 -20.35 7.37 6.30
C ALA A 87 -19.74 7.37 7.70
N ASP A 88 -18.42 7.48 7.79
CA ASP A 88 -17.69 7.53 9.06
C ASP A 88 -18.04 8.78 9.88
N ALA A 89 -18.27 9.92 9.21
CA ALA A 89 -18.71 11.15 9.87
C ALA A 89 -20.16 11.11 10.36
N GLY A 90 -20.99 10.22 9.80
CA GLY A 90 -22.42 10.09 10.12
C GLY A 90 -23.34 11.12 9.45
N ASP A 91 -22.80 12.29 9.08
CA ASP A 91 -23.53 13.38 8.42
C ASP A 91 -22.73 13.95 7.23
N GLY A 92 -23.35 14.04 6.06
CA GLY A 92 -22.71 14.66 4.90
C GLY A 92 -23.44 14.48 3.57
N LEU A 93 -22.83 15.04 2.51
CA LEU A 93 -23.39 15.11 1.17
C LEU A 93 -22.38 14.70 0.10
N LEU A 94 -22.81 13.85 -0.84
CA LEU A 94 -22.14 13.68 -2.12
C LEU A 94 -23.02 14.22 -3.23
N ILE A 95 -22.52 15.22 -3.97
CA ILE A 95 -23.17 15.82 -5.13
C ILE A 95 -22.48 15.28 -6.38
N TYR A 96 -23.15 14.40 -7.11
CA TYR A 96 -22.68 13.83 -8.36
C TYR A 96 -23.11 14.71 -9.54
N LEU A 97 -22.20 15.56 -9.99
CA LEU A 97 -22.42 16.48 -11.10
C LEU A 97 -22.28 15.74 -12.44
N ARG A 98 -23.43 15.44 -13.04
CA ARG A 98 -23.55 15.13 -14.47
C ARG A 98 -23.01 16.26 -15.35
N GLY A 99 -22.55 15.91 -16.55
CA GLY A 99 -22.04 16.86 -17.54
C GLY A 99 -20.57 17.25 -17.38
N HIS A 100 -19.90 16.74 -16.34
CA HIS A 100 -18.48 17.00 -16.08
C HIS A 100 -17.54 15.95 -16.66
N GLU A 101 -18.07 14.96 -17.41
CA GLU A 101 -17.28 13.91 -18.03
C GLU A 101 -16.17 14.49 -18.91
N GLY A 102 -14.96 13.91 -18.79
CA GLY A 102 -13.78 14.41 -19.48
C GLY A 102 -13.42 15.86 -19.16
N ARG A 103 -13.82 16.40 -17.99
CA ARG A 103 -13.70 17.83 -17.65
C ARG A 103 -14.62 18.74 -18.46
N GLY A 104 -15.80 18.24 -18.82
CA GLY A 104 -16.82 18.99 -19.56
C GLY A 104 -16.76 18.81 -21.08
N ILE A 105 -15.77 18.09 -21.62
CA ILE A 105 -15.67 17.78 -23.05
C ILE A 105 -16.54 16.59 -23.47
N GLY A 106 -17.06 15.82 -22.51
CA GLY A 106 -17.89 14.64 -22.74
C GLY A 106 -17.11 13.34 -22.96
N LEU A 107 -17.82 12.22 -22.90
CA LEU A 107 -17.24 10.87 -22.95
C LEU A 107 -16.55 10.57 -24.28
N GLU A 108 -17.16 10.95 -25.41
CA GLU A 108 -16.60 10.68 -26.74
C GLU A 108 -15.22 11.31 -26.91
N ASN A 109 -15.11 12.59 -26.57
CA ASN A 109 -13.85 13.33 -26.67
C ASN A 109 -12.80 12.83 -25.68
N LYS A 110 -13.20 12.41 -24.47
CA LYS A 110 -12.32 11.73 -23.53
C LYS A 110 -11.74 10.43 -24.12
N LEU A 111 -12.56 9.61 -24.77
CA LEU A 111 -12.10 8.37 -25.39
C LEU A 111 -11.20 8.63 -26.60
N ARG A 112 -11.46 9.69 -27.38
CA ARG A 112 -10.54 10.14 -28.45
C ARG A 112 -9.16 10.53 -27.89
N ALA A 113 -9.13 11.27 -26.78
CA ALA A 113 -7.89 11.63 -26.12
C ALA A 113 -7.14 10.39 -25.60
N TYR A 114 -7.84 9.37 -25.09
CA TYR A 114 -7.24 8.10 -24.69
C TYR A 114 -6.63 7.34 -25.88
N ALA A 115 -7.31 7.27 -27.01
CA ALA A 115 -6.79 6.60 -28.20
C ALA A 115 -5.48 7.24 -28.68
N LEU A 116 -5.40 8.58 -28.69
CA LEU A 116 -4.18 9.29 -29.06
C LEU A 116 -3.03 9.07 -28.07
N GLN A 117 -3.34 8.90 -26.78
CA GLN A 117 -2.34 8.58 -25.76
C GLN A 117 -1.82 7.15 -25.89
N ASP A 118 -2.70 6.20 -26.22
CA ASP A 118 -2.31 4.80 -26.47
C ASP A 118 -1.38 4.68 -27.69
N ASP A 119 -1.51 5.58 -28.66
CA ASP A 119 -0.63 5.71 -29.83
C ASP A 119 0.68 6.47 -29.55
N GLY A 120 0.96 6.79 -28.28
CA GLY A 120 2.24 7.33 -27.83
C GLY A 120 2.34 8.87 -27.79
N LEU A 121 1.24 9.60 -27.98
CA LEU A 121 1.24 11.05 -27.74
C LEU A 121 1.15 11.34 -26.24
N ASP A 122 1.88 12.35 -25.77
CA ASP A 122 1.69 12.87 -24.42
C ASP A 122 0.30 13.52 -24.26
N THR A 123 -0.15 13.66 -23.01
CA THR A 123 -1.50 14.14 -22.66
C THR A 123 -1.80 15.54 -23.20
N VAL A 124 -0.79 16.41 -23.30
CA VAL A 124 -0.95 17.80 -23.77
C VAL A 124 -1.02 17.84 -25.30
N ALA A 125 -0.21 17.03 -25.98
CA ALA A 125 -0.24 16.85 -27.42
C ALA A 125 -1.56 16.23 -27.89
N ALA A 126 -2.10 15.26 -27.16
CA ALA A 126 -3.39 14.65 -27.44
C ALA A 126 -4.55 15.66 -27.34
N ASN A 127 -4.58 16.51 -26.31
CA ASN A 127 -5.62 17.54 -26.17
C ASN A 127 -5.50 18.64 -27.23
N ARG A 128 -4.29 19.09 -27.55
CA ARG A 128 -4.04 20.06 -28.63
C ARG A 128 -4.42 19.53 -30.00
N ALA A 129 -4.23 18.23 -30.25
CA ALA A 129 -4.65 17.59 -31.49
C ALA A 129 -6.18 17.54 -31.68
N LEU A 130 -6.94 17.71 -30.59
CA LEU A 130 -8.41 17.66 -30.60
C LEU A 130 -9.08 19.06 -30.49
N ASP A 131 -8.31 20.15 -30.37
CA ASP A 131 -8.80 21.54 -30.20
C ASP A 131 -9.80 21.71 -29.03
N LEU A 132 -9.52 21.03 -27.91
CA LEU A 132 -10.40 21.02 -26.73
C LEU A 132 -9.87 21.92 -25.61
N PRO A 133 -10.75 22.57 -24.83
CA PRO A 133 -10.35 23.32 -23.64
C PRO A 133 -9.80 22.40 -22.54
N ASP A 134 -8.82 22.87 -21.78
CA ASP A 134 -8.15 22.09 -20.72
C ASP A 134 -9.08 21.75 -19.52
N ASP A 135 -10.09 22.60 -19.28
CA ASP A 135 -11.13 22.42 -18.26
C ASP A 135 -12.36 23.29 -18.59
N ALA A 136 -13.53 22.69 -18.74
CA ALA A 136 -14.80 23.37 -19.05
C ALA A 136 -15.87 23.15 -17.98
N ARG A 137 -15.47 22.76 -16.75
CA ARG A 137 -16.40 22.43 -15.67
C ARG A 137 -17.06 23.68 -15.06
N ASP A 138 -18.36 23.59 -14.77
CA ASP A 138 -19.16 24.63 -14.12
C ASP A 138 -19.73 24.11 -12.79
N TYR A 139 -19.50 24.83 -11.69
CA TYR A 139 -19.93 24.42 -10.35
C TYR A 139 -21.22 25.12 -9.87
N THR A 140 -21.87 25.91 -10.72
CA THR A 140 -23.11 26.65 -10.38
C THR A 140 -24.21 25.73 -9.87
N ALA A 141 -24.39 24.55 -10.48
CA ALA A 141 -25.36 23.57 -10.02
C ALA A 141 -25.07 23.06 -8.60
N ALA A 142 -23.79 22.84 -8.25
CA ALA A 142 -23.43 22.39 -6.90
C ALA A 142 -23.71 23.45 -5.84
N ALA A 143 -23.39 24.72 -6.13
CA ALA A 143 -23.68 25.82 -5.21
C ALA A 143 -25.19 25.99 -4.98
N ALA A 144 -26.00 25.93 -6.05
CA ALA A 144 -27.46 26.00 -5.94
C ALA A 144 -28.04 24.84 -5.12
N ILE A 145 -27.53 23.62 -5.33
CA ILE A 145 -27.93 22.43 -4.54
C ILE A 145 -27.57 22.58 -3.06
N LEU A 146 -26.38 23.11 -2.74
CA LEU A 146 -25.96 23.31 -1.35
C LEU A 146 -26.79 24.38 -0.64
N GLN A 147 -27.15 25.45 -1.32
CA GLN A 147 -28.04 26.48 -0.79
C GLN A 147 -29.45 25.93 -0.52
N GLU A 148 -30.02 25.17 -1.46
CA GLU A 148 -31.33 24.51 -1.30
C GLU A 148 -31.34 23.47 -0.16
N LEU A 149 -30.19 22.90 0.18
CA LEU A 149 -30.03 21.95 1.29
C LEU A 149 -29.62 22.62 2.62
N ASP A 150 -29.70 23.95 2.71
CA ASP A 150 -29.29 24.73 3.89
C ASP A 150 -27.85 24.43 4.36
N CYS A 151 -26.94 24.16 3.41
CA CYS A 151 -25.52 23.87 3.66
C CYS A 151 -24.59 24.95 3.04
N PRO A 152 -24.68 26.23 3.42
CA PRO A 152 -23.86 27.30 2.86
C PRO A 152 -22.41 27.28 3.35
N GLN A 153 -22.11 26.53 4.41
CA GLN A 153 -20.78 26.31 4.96
C GLN A 153 -20.46 24.82 4.95
N ILE A 154 -19.28 24.42 4.46
CA ILE A 154 -18.95 23.01 4.23
C ILE A 154 -17.49 22.70 4.56
N THR A 155 -17.24 21.44 4.95
CA THR A 155 -15.91 20.86 4.87
C THR A 155 -15.77 20.11 3.54
N LEU A 156 -14.95 20.63 2.62
CA LEU A 156 -14.88 20.10 1.25
C LEU A 156 -13.92 18.90 1.15
N LEU A 157 -14.44 17.77 0.68
CA LEU A 157 -13.68 16.56 0.36
C LEU A 157 -13.05 16.65 -1.04
N SER A 158 -12.00 17.47 -1.19
CA SER A 158 -11.32 17.67 -2.48
C SER A 158 -9.82 17.93 -2.34
N SER A 159 -9.07 17.48 -3.35
CA SER A 159 -7.67 17.85 -3.56
C SER A 159 -7.50 18.99 -4.58
N ASN A 160 -8.57 19.44 -5.23
CA ASN A 160 -8.50 20.44 -6.31
C ASN A 160 -8.73 21.87 -5.77
N PRO A 161 -7.72 22.75 -5.74
CA PRO A 161 -7.91 24.12 -5.29
C PRO A 161 -8.82 24.94 -6.21
N SER A 162 -8.88 24.68 -7.52
CA SER A 162 -9.77 25.44 -8.41
C SER A 162 -11.26 25.23 -8.08
N LYS A 163 -11.60 24.06 -7.53
CA LYS A 163 -12.95 23.75 -7.08
C LYS A 163 -13.33 24.53 -5.81
N ILE A 164 -12.35 24.85 -4.96
CA ILE A 164 -12.56 25.65 -3.75
C ILE A 164 -12.92 27.07 -4.17
N THR A 165 -12.04 27.71 -4.95
CA THR A 165 -12.26 29.07 -5.44
C THR A 165 -13.58 29.20 -6.19
N ALA A 166 -13.91 28.24 -7.08
CA ALA A 166 -15.17 28.29 -7.81
C ALA A 166 -16.41 28.20 -6.91
N LEU A 167 -16.38 27.40 -5.82
CA LEU A 167 -17.49 27.31 -4.88
C LEU A 167 -17.59 28.56 -4.00
N GLU A 168 -16.46 29.11 -3.58
CA GLU A 168 -16.38 30.37 -2.81
C GLU A 168 -16.93 31.56 -3.61
N ASP A 169 -16.54 31.68 -4.88
CA ASP A 169 -17.04 32.70 -5.81
C ASP A 169 -18.57 32.59 -6.03
N LEU A 170 -19.12 31.39 -5.87
CA LEU A 170 -20.56 31.11 -5.95
C LEU A 170 -21.29 31.23 -4.60
N GLY A 171 -20.61 31.72 -3.56
CA GLY A 171 -21.19 32.03 -2.26
C GLY A 171 -21.25 30.87 -1.26
N ILE A 172 -20.47 29.79 -1.47
CA ILE A 172 -20.33 28.69 -0.51
C ILE A 172 -19.05 28.89 0.30
N THR A 173 -19.16 28.89 1.63
CA THR A 173 -17.99 29.01 2.51
C THR A 173 -17.36 27.63 2.72
N VAL A 174 -16.10 27.46 2.29
CA VAL A 174 -15.32 26.24 2.57
C VAL A 174 -14.55 26.45 3.88
N THR A 175 -15.07 25.94 4.99
CA THR A 175 -14.49 26.17 6.33
C THR A 175 -13.25 25.32 6.58
N ASP A 176 -13.23 24.12 6.02
CA ASP A 176 -12.08 23.22 6.03
C ASP A 176 -12.03 22.42 4.73
N ARG A 177 -10.86 21.87 4.42
CA ARG A 177 -10.62 21.04 3.25
C ARG A 177 -9.90 19.77 3.67
N ARG A 178 -10.52 18.63 3.36
CA ARG A 178 -9.90 17.32 3.54
C ARG A 178 -9.58 16.68 2.20
N GLY A 179 -8.31 16.35 2.00
CA GLY A 179 -7.88 15.52 0.88
C GLY A 179 -8.43 14.11 1.04
N LEU A 180 -9.00 13.55 -0.02
CA LEU A 180 -9.29 12.12 -0.08
C LEU A 180 -8.02 11.42 -0.55
N GLN A 181 -7.37 10.74 0.38
CA GLN A 181 -6.18 9.96 0.11
C GLN A 181 -6.62 8.72 -0.65
N VAL A 182 -6.38 8.73 -1.95
CA VAL A 182 -6.59 7.58 -2.82
C VAL A 182 -5.26 7.18 -3.44
N PRO A 183 -5.09 5.89 -3.67
CA PRO A 183 -3.93 5.36 -4.36
C PRO A 183 -3.53 6.09 -5.63
N ASP A 184 -2.22 6.13 -5.92
CA ASP A 184 -1.83 6.06 -7.33
C ASP A 184 -1.67 4.59 -7.70
N ARG A 185 -1.92 4.31 -8.97
CA ARG A 185 -1.72 3.02 -9.61
C ARG A 185 -0.75 3.23 -10.78
N PRO A 186 0.00 2.21 -11.21
CA PRO A 186 0.87 2.32 -12.38
C PRO A 186 0.14 2.92 -13.60
N GLU A 187 -1.11 2.54 -13.82
CA GLU A 187 -1.97 2.94 -14.95
C GLU A 187 -2.40 4.40 -14.93
N ASN A 188 -2.41 5.07 -13.77
CA ASN A 188 -2.74 6.50 -13.66
C ASN A 188 -1.57 7.35 -13.16
N SER A 189 -0.41 6.77 -12.88
CA SER A 189 0.77 7.48 -12.38
C SER A 189 1.16 8.68 -13.25
N ALA A 190 1.26 8.49 -14.57
CA ALA A 190 1.55 9.55 -15.54
C ALA A 190 0.41 10.60 -15.65
N TYR A 191 -0.85 10.14 -15.55
CA TYR A 191 -2.02 11.02 -15.55
C TYR A 191 -2.06 11.90 -14.29
N LEU A 192 -1.83 11.31 -13.11
CA LEU A 192 -1.79 12.01 -11.82
C LEU A 192 -0.56 12.90 -11.71
N GLU A 193 0.60 12.51 -12.24
CA GLU A 193 1.78 13.37 -12.31
C GLU A 193 1.55 14.59 -13.21
N THR A 194 0.92 14.41 -14.37
CA THR A 194 0.50 15.52 -15.24
C THR A 194 -0.50 16.43 -14.53
N LYS A 195 -1.49 15.85 -13.84
CA LYS A 195 -2.47 16.58 -13.01
C LYS A 195 -1.78 17.37 -11.89
N ARG A 196 -0.74 16.82 -11.25
CA ARG A 196 0.06 17.48 -10.21
C ARG A 196 0.89 18.64 -10.75
N ARG A 197 1.61 18.43 -11.88
CA ARG A 197 2.53 19.42 -12.46
C ARG A 197 1.83 20.62 -13.07
N PHE A 198 0.68 20.42 -13.71
CA PHE A 198 0.03 21.48 -14.49
C PHE A 198 -1.17 22.15 -13.81
N MET A 199 -1.73 21.60 -12.72
CA MET A 199 -3.02 22.07 -12.15
C MET A 199 -3.00 22.46 -10.67
N ASN A 200 -1.83 22.87 -10.14
CA ASN A 200 -1.68 23.43 -8.78
C ASN A 200 -2.28 22.58 -7.64
N HIS A 201 -2.37 21.26 -7.80
CA HIS A 201 -2.87 20.39 -6.75
C HIS A 201 -1.92 20.41 -5.54
N ILE A 202 -2.36 21.00 -4.43
CA ILE A 202 -1.61 21.06 -3.17
C ILE A 202 -1.64 19.67 -2.52
N VAL A 203 -0.44 19.15 -2.24
CA VAL A 203 -0.18 17.90 -1.53
C VAL A 203 0.32 18.26 -0.13
N PRO A 204 -0.34 17.84 0.97
CA PRO A 204 0.31 17.76 2.28
C PRO A 204 1.49 16.78 2.19
N PRO A 205 2.57 16.97 2.97
CA PRO A 205 3.63 15.98 3.02
C PRO A 205 3.00 14.64 3.45
N ASP A 206 3.40 13.56 2.78
CA ASP A 206 2.85 12.20 2.90
C ASP A 206 1.57 11.93 2.08
N HIS A 207 1.77 11.44 0.85
CA HIS A 207 0.73 10.91 -0.04
C HIS A 207 1.03 9.43 -0.31
N PRO A 208 0.28 8.47 0.26
CA PRO A 208 0.46 7.04 0.01
C PRO A 208 -0.29 6.59 -1.25
N HIS A 209 0.32 5.69 -2.01
CA HIS A 209 -0.33 4.90 -3.06
C HIS A 209 -0.94 3.63 -2.42
N ALA A 210 -2.13 3.20 -2.84
CA ALA A 210 -2.92 2.18 -2.15
C ALA A 210 -3.53 1.11 -3.09
N GLY A 211 -3.88 -0.01 -2.50
CA GLY A 211 -4.71 -1.06 -3.08
C GLY A 211 -5.40 -1.74 -1.91
N SER A 212 -6.71 -1.93 -2.05
CA SER A 212 -7.73 -2.47 -1.11
C SER A 212 -8.71 -3.37 -1.93
N PRO A 213 -9.84 -3.95 -1.42
CA PRO A 213 -10.35 -4.26 -0.05
C PRO A 213 -11.19 -5.61 0.18
N ASP A 214 -11.28 -6.08 1.45
CA ASP A 214 -12.44 -6.59 2.29
C ASP A 214 -13.46 -7.70 1.86
N HIS A 215 -14.00 -8.67 2.65
CA HIS A 215 -14.42 -8.85 4.09
C HIS A 215 -14.92 -10.33 4.35
N PRO A 216 -15.12 -10.89 5.60
CA PRO A 216 -15.90 -10.32 6.72
C PRO A 216 -15.44 -10.59 8.18
N HIS A 217 -16.04 -9.79 9.08
CA HIS A 217 -15.90 -9.64 10.53
C HIS A 217 -15.51 -10.85 11.43
N ALA A 218 -14.45 -10.64 12.22
CA ALA A 218 -14.39 -11.05 13.63
C ALA A 218 -13.52 -10.04 14.42
N SER A 219 -13.99 -9.61 15.59
CA SER A 219 -13.41 -8.56 16.42
C SER A 219 -11.93 -8.76 16.78
N SER A 220 -11.07 -7.74 16.65
CA SER A 220 -10.09 -7.34 17.68
C SER A 220 -9.16 -6.21 17.21
N ALA A 221 -8.98 -5.23 18.10
CA ALA A 221 -7.90 -4.24 18.19
C ALA A 221 -7.57 -3.40 16.95
N GLU A 222 -8.13 -2.18 16.93
CA GLU A 222 -7.56 -1.03 16.22
C GLU A 222 -6.06 -0.93 16.53
N THR A 223 -5.21 -1.07 15.51
CA THR A 223 -3.80 -0.70 15.60
C THR A 223 -3.54 0.36 14.54
N SER A 224 -3.13 1.53 15.02
CA SER A 224 -2.84 2.78 14.31
C SER A 224 -2.05 2.59 13.01
N THR A 225 -2.51 3.24 11.93
CA THR A 225 -1.83 3.34 10.63
C THR A 225 -0.80 4.46 10.54
N ASP A 226 -0.45 5.08 11.67
CA ASP A 226 0.62 6.09 11.76
C ASP A 226 1.42 5.88 13.06
N ASN A 227 2.33 4.91 13.02
CA ASN A 227 3.49 4.81 13.89
C ASN A 227 4.49 3.92 13.16
N ALA A 228 5.76 4.34 13.09
CA ALA A 228 6.85 3.40 12.84
C ALA A 228 6.59 2.19 13.74
N LEU A 229 6.47 0.99 13.16
CA LEU A 229 6.36 -0.20 13.98
C LEU A 229 7.59 -0.18 14.89
N GLU A 230 7.39 -0.13 16.21
CA GLU A 230 8.47 -0.09 17.21
C GLU A 230 9.49 -1.22 16.99
N VAL A 231 9.06 -2.28 16.28
CA VAL A 231 9.91 -3.37 15.81
C VAL A 231 11.13 -2.90 15.02
N TYR A 232 11.04 -1.83 14.24
CA TYR A 232 12.17 -1.32 13.45
C TYR A 232 13.28 -0.76 14.33
N ASP A 233 12.92 -0.13 15.44
CA ASP A 233 13.89 0.39 16.42
C ASP A 233 14.56 -0.79 17.14
N THR A 234 13.80 -1.82 17.51
CA THR A 234 14.37 -3.04 18.13
C THR A 234 15.33 -3.78 17.20
N ILE A 235 15.03 -3.81 15.89
CA ILE A 235 15.90 -4.42 14.88
C ILE A 235 17.15 -3.54 14.68
N ALA A 236 17.00 -2.22 14.64
CA ALA A 236 18.09 -1.27 14.44
C ALA A 236 19.12 -1.26 15.58
N ASP A 237 18.65 -1.37 16.83
CA ASP A 237 19.50 -1.34 18.02
C ASP A 237 19.99 -2.74 18.46
N GLY A 238 19.55 -3.79 17.77
CA GLY A 238 19.83 -5.19 18.11
C GLY A 238 20.87 -5.87 17.21
N ASP A 239 21.16 -7.13 17.56
CA ASP A 239 21.96 -8.07 16.78
C ASP A 239 21.12 -9.30 16.35
N GLU A 240 19.82 -9.08 16.11
CA GLU A 240 18.87 -10.13 15.77
C GLU A 240 19.13 -10.72 14.38
N VAL A 241 18.75 -11.99 14.18
CA VAL A 241 18.59 -12.61 12.86
C VAL A 241 17.11 -12.64 12.52
N VAL A 242 16.72 -11.80 11.58
CA VAL A 242 15.34 -11.59 11.15
C VAL A 242 15.15 -12.25 9.80
N ALA A 243 14.06 -12.97 9.59
CA ALA A 243 13.67 -13.43 8.25
C ALA A 243 12.41 -12.69 7.77
N GLN A 244 12.34 -12.42 6.47
CA GLN A 244 11.13 -11.96 5.82
C GLN A 244 10.84 -12.83 4.59
N LEU A 245 9.59 -13.26 4.46
CA LEU A 245 9.11 -14.02 3.30
C LEU A 245 7.66 -13.64 3.02
N ALA A 246 7.35 -13.41 1.74
CA ALA A 246 5.97 -13.26 1.29
C ALA A 246 5.56 -14.46 0.42
N GLN A 247 4.35 -14.97 0.63
CA GLN A 247 3.80 -16.13 -0.06
C GLN A 247 2.31 -15.93 -0.39
N SER A 248 1.82 -16.71 -1.34
CA SER A 248 0.39 -16.90 -1.61
C SER A 248 -0.32 -17.58 -0.43
N GLU A 249 -1.65 -17.57 -0.41
CA GLU A 249 -2.44 -18.24 0.64
C GLU A 249 -2.22 -19.75 0.70
N ASP A 250 -1.88 -20.36 -0.43
CA ASP A 250 -1.49 -21.78 -0.51
C ASP A 250 0.02 -22.03 -0.30
N GLY A 251 0.77 -21.01 0.12
CA GLY A 251 2.13 -21.13 0.65
C GLY A 251 3.23 -21.24 -0.40
N PHE A 252 3.06 -20.58 -1.54
CA PHE A 252 4.05 -20.50 -2.62
C PHE A 252 4.59 -19.07 -2.77
N ILE A 253 5.86 -18.92 -3.10
CA ILE A 253 6.56 -17.62 -3.23
C ILE A 253 6.73 -17.18 -4.68
N ALA A 254 6.43 -18.08 -5.62
CA ALA A 254 6.48 -17.86 -7.06
C ALA A 254 5.67 -18.96 -7.76
N THR A 255 5.32 -18.74 -9.03
CA THR A 255 4.79 -19.79 -9.91
C THR A 255 5.81 -20.91 -10.13
N SER A 256 5.41 -22.02 -10.76
CA SER A 256 6.34 -23.13 -11.06
C SER A 256 7.50 -22.72 -11.99
N ASP A 257 7.28 -21.67 -12.80
CA ASP A 257 8.28 -21.14 -13.73
C ASP A 257 9.16 -20.07 -13.09
N GLY A 258 8.95 -19.77 -11.80
CA GLY A 258 9.75 -18.80 -11.04
C GLY A 258 9.27 -17.37 -11.13
N ASP A 259 8.13 -17.09 -11.79
CA ASP A 259 7.54 -15.75 -11.78
C ASP A 259 6.99 -15.41 -10.39
N ALA A 260 7.52 -14.33 -9.82
CA ALA A 260 7.26 -13.87 -8.46
C ALA A 260 6.83 -12.40 -8.39
N GLN A 261 6.58 -11.71 -9.52
CA GLN A 261 6.40 -10.25 -9.57
C GLN A 261 4.92 -9.81 -9.64
N PHE A 262 4.29 -9.36 -8.55
CA PHE A 262 4.66 -9.51 -7.15
C PHE A 262 3.65 -10.41 -6.43
N VAL A 263 4.13 -11.35 -5.61
CA VAL A 263 3.25 -12.14 -4.76
C VAL A 263 2.58 -11.28 -3.68
N SER A 264 3.32 -10.38 -3.01
CA SER A 264 2.77 -9.44 -2.02
C SER A 264 2.59 -8.01 -2.53
N GLY A 265 1.68 -7.30 -1.88
CA GLY A 265 1.33 -5.91 -2.11
C GLY A 265 2.40 -4.89 -1.72
N GLN A 266 2.14 -3.63 -2.04
CA GLN A 266 3.12 -2.55 -1.89
C GLN A 266 3.47 -2.25 -0.43
N ILE A 267 2.54 -2.45 0.51
CA ILE A 267 2.78 -2.19 1.94
C ILE A 267 3.78 -3.20 2.50
N ASP A 268 3.66 -4.48 2.16
CA ASP A 268 4.64 -5.52 2.52
C ASP A 268 6.02 -5.23 1.93
N ARG A 269 6.08 -4.82 0.65
CA ARG A 269 7.35 -4.42 0.03
C ARG A 269 7.98 -3.20 0.70
N ALA A 270 7.17 -2.22 1.13
CA ALA A 270 7.65 -1.09 1.92
C ALA A 270 8.12 -1.53 3.32
N HIS A 271 7.42 -2.47 3.96
CA HIS A 271 7.81 -3.08 5.22
C HIS A 271 9.18 -3.78 5.11
N LEU A 272 9.40 -4.57 4.04
CA LEU A 272 10.70 -5.15 3.73
C LEU A 272 11.80 -4.10 3.59
N HIS A 273 11.53 -2.99 2.88
CA HIS A 273 12.48 -1.89 2.75
C HIS A 273 12.78 -1.19 4.08
N ARG A 274 11.82 -1.10 5.01
CA ARG A 274 12.06 -0.60 6.38
C ARG A 274 12.94 -1.57 7.16
N ILE A 275 12.72 -2.88 7.07
CA ILE A 275 13.62 -3.85 7.71
C ILE A 275 15.03 -3.70 7.12
N ARG A 276 15.19 -3.61 5.79
CA ARG A 276 16.49 -3.38 5.15
C ARG A 276 17.20 -2.12 5.68
N ALA A 277 16.46 -1.05 5.94
CA ALA A 277 16.99 0.19 6.51
C ALA A 277 17.42 0.06 7.97
N SER A 278 16.86 -0.92 8.70
CA SER A 278 17.12 -1.19 10.11
C SER A 278 18.17 -2.29 10.35
N VAL A 279 18.67 -2.98 9.33
CA VAL A 279 19.64 -4.07 9.50
C VAL A 279 21.04 -3.68 9.04
N GLY A 280 22.06 -4.32 9.61
CA GLY A 280 23.44 -4.19 9.17
C GLY A 280 23.69 -4.93 7.85
N ALA A 281 23.05 -6.10 7.67
CA ALA A 281 23.21 -6.95 6.50
C ALA A 281 21.87 -7.51 5.99
N VAL A 282 21.78 -7.70 4.67
CA VAL A 282 20.72 -8.48 4.01
C VAL A 282 21.33 -9.68 3.30
N LEU A 283 20.90 -10.87 3.66
CA LEU A 283 21.35 -12.16 3.16
C LEU A 283 20.33 -12.75 2.19
N VAL A 284 20.79 -13.14 1.01
CA VAL A 284 20.02 -13.96 0.07
C VAL A 284 20.83 -15.18 -0.39
N GLY A 285 20.12 -16.22 -0.81
CA GLY A 285 20.74 -17.35 -1.50
C GLY A 285 21.01 -17.06 -2.98
N CYS A 286 22.00 -17.73 -3.58
CA CYS A 286 22.30 -17.63 -5.01
C CYS A 286 21.10 -17.89 -5.92
N GLY A 287 20.13 -18.73 -5.51
CA GLY A 287 18.91 -18.97 -6.29
C GLY A 287 18.07 -17.70 -6.52
N THR A 288 17.93 -16.86 -5.48
CA THR A 288 17.24 -15.57 -5.58
C THR A 288 17.99 -14.60 -6.49
N VAL A 289 19.32 -14.57 -6.41
CA VAL A 289 20.13 -13.71 -7.30
C VAL A 289 19.98 -14.11 -8.77
N ILE A 290 19.99 -15.42 -9.06
CA ILE A 290 19.87 -15.92 -10.43
C ILE A 290 18.45 -15.69 -11.00
N ALA A 291 17.43 -15.82 -10.16
CA ALA A 291 16.04 -15.64 -10.60
C ALA A 291 15.67 -14.16 -10.80
N ASP A 292 16.06 -13.30 -9.86
CA ASP A 292 15.47 -11.95 -9.74
C ASP A 292 16.46 -10.81 -10.02
N ASP A 293 17.77 -11.11 -10.12
CA ASP A 293 18.87 -10.13 -10.17
C ASP A 293 18.67 -8.89 -9.27
N PRO A 294 18.44 -9.08 -7.96
CA PRO A 294 17.95 -8.02 -7.09
C PRO A 294 19.06 -7.00 -6.77
N GLN A 295 18.68 -5.75 -6.51
CA GLN A 295 19.62 -4.74 -6.03
C GLN A 295 19.98 -4.89 -4.55
N LEU A 296 19.04 -5.42 -3.74
CA LEU A 296 19.14 -5.55 -2.28
C LEU A 296 19.42 -4.24 -1.52
N THR A 297 18.99 -3.11 -2.09
CA THR A 297 19.13 -1.77 -1.52
C THR A 297 17.83 -1.27 -0.89
N VAL A 298 17.91 -0.17 -0.15
CA VAL A 298 16.77 0.58 0.40
C VAL A 298 16.35 1.64 -0.61
N ARG A 299 15.11 1.57 -1.10
CA ARG A 299 14.61 2.46 -2.18
C ARG A 299 13.21 3.00 -1.93
N ALA A 300 12.38 2.27 -1.19
CA ALA A 300 11.00 2.67 -0.91
C ALA A 300 10.84 3.54 0.36
N VAL A 301 11.90 3.68 1.16
CA VAL A 301 11.91 4.48 2.40
C VAL A 301 13.28 5.15 2.59
N PRO A 302 13.40 6.20 3.40
CA PRO A 302 14.70 6.74 3.81
C PRO A 302 15.48 5.71 4.66
N GLY A 303 16.78 5.59 4.45
CA GLY A 303 17.63 4.67 5.21
C GLY A 303 18.98 4.45 4.58
N LYS A 304 19.90 3.83 5.32
CA LYS A 304 21.18 3.38 4.76
C LYS A 304 21.00 2.02 4.09
N ASN A 305 21.74 1.78 3.01
CA ASN A 305 21.81 0.45 2.43
C ASN A 305 22.53 -0.51 3.39
N PRO A 306 21.97 -1.71 3.65
CA PRO A 306 22.69 -2.74 4.38
C PRO A 306 23.82 -3.34 3.52
N VAL A 307 24.75 -4.02 4.17
CA VAL A 307 25.72 -4.86 3.45
C VAL A 307 24.97 -6.01 2.78
N ARG A 308 25.17 -6.19 1.48
CA ARG A 308 24.56 -7.28 0.71
C ARG A 308 25.36 -8.55 1.00
N VAL A 309 24.73 -9.62 1.43
CA VAL A 309 25.37 -10.91 1.63
C VAL A 309 24.77 -11.92 0.65
N VAL A 310 25.63 -12.53 -0.17
CA VAL A 310 25.24 -13.51 -1.18
C VAL A 310 25.81 -14.87 -0.78
N LEU A 311 24.93 -15.81 -0.44
CA LEU A 311 25.30 -17.18 -0.14
C LEU A 311 25.35 -18.01 -1.43
N ASP A 312 26.56 -18.32 -1.88
CA ASP A 312 26.81 -19.02 -3.13
C ASP A 312 27.90 -20.11 -2.99
N PRO A 313 27.62 -21.21 -2.26
CA PRO A 313 28.62 -22.23 -1.94
C PRO A 313 29.30 -22.85 -3.17
N HIS A 314 28.63 -22.84 -4.32
CA HIS A 314 29.12 -23.45 -5.57
C HIS A 314 29.50 -22.44 -6.66
N GLY A 315 29.51 -21.14 -6.37
CA GLY A 315 29.91 -20.12 -7.35
C GLY A 315 28.99 -20.01 -8.58
N ARG A 316 27.68 -20.16 -8.39
CA ARG A 316 26.68 -20.14 -9.48
C ARG A 316 26.24 -18.73 -9.88
N VAL A 317 26.46 -17.73 -9.04
CA VAL A 317 26.03 -16.35 -9.33
C VAL A 317 26.85 -15.79 -10.50
N PRO A 318 26.22 -15.30 -11.58
CA PRO A 318 26.94 -14.69 -12.69
C PRO A 318 27.74 -13.46 -12.23
N ALA A 319 28.96 -13.28 -12.72
CA ALA A 319 29.77 -12.09 -12.43
C ALA A 319 29.09 -10.78 -12.88
N THR A 320 28.14 -10.86 -13.82
CA THR A 320 27.33 -9.74 -14.30
C THR A 320 26.15 -9.38 -13.38
N ALA A 321 25.88 -10.16 -12.33
CA ALA A 321 24.76 -9.91 -11.43
C ALA A 321 24.88 -8.52 -10.79
N THR A 322 23.74 -7.85 -10.63
CA THR A 322 23.65 -6.48 -10.10
C THR A 322 24.32 -6.36 -8.72
N VAL A 323 24.19 -7.37 -7.87
CA VAL A 323 24.83 -7.42 -6.54
C VAL A 323 26.37 -7.52 -6.57
N LEU A 324 26.97 -7.90 -7.70
CA LEU A 324 28.43 -8.00 -7.88
C LEU A 324 29.02 -6.86 -8.71
N THR A 325 28.18 -6.12 -9.45
CA THR A 325 28.60 -5.08 -10.39
C THR A 325 28.24 -3.66 -9.92
N SER A 326 27.10 -3.47 -9.24
CA SER A 326 26.64 -2.16 -8.78
C SER A 326 27.28 -1.75 -7.45
N PRO A 327 28.02 -0.62 -7.38
CA PRO A 327 28.72 -0.18 -6.16
C PRO A 327 27.82 0.55 -5.13
N GLU A 328 26.50 0.54 -5.29
CA GLU A 328 25.55 1.24 -4.40
C GLU A 328 25.57 0.75 -2.94
N ALA A 329 26.06 -0.47 -2.70
CA ALA A 329 26.24 -1.04 -1.37
C ALA A 329 27.44 -2.01 -1.36
N PRO A 330 28.16 -2.16 -0.24
CA PRO A 330 29.17 -3.21 -0.11
C PRO A 330 28.53 -4.60 -0.25
N THR A 331 29.27 -5.54 -0.83
CA THR A 331 28.83 -6.93 -0.96
C THR A 331 29.79 -7.88 -0.29
N LEU A 332 29.27 -8.77 0.56
CA LEU A 332 29.96 -9.93 1.09
C LEU A 332 29.52 -11.17 0.28
N TRP A 333 30.42 -11.73 -0.50
CA TRP A 333 30.13 -12.91 -1.32
C TRP A 333 30.69 -14.16 -0.65
N LEU A 334 29.80 -14.98 -0.07
CA LEU A 334 30.15 -16.20 0.64
C LEU A 334 30.21 -17.36 -0.36
N ILE A 335 31.42 -17.86 -0.62
CA ILE A 335 31.68 -18.91 -1.60
C ILE A 335 32.36 -20.12 -0.96
N GLY A 336 32.15 -21.32 -1.51
CA GLY A 336 32.82 -22.53 -1.04
C GLY A 336 34.34 -22.43 -1.12
N ALA A 337 35.04 -23.19 -0.28
CA ALA A 337 36.50 -23.21 -0.22
C ALA A 337 37.17 -23.51 -1.58
N GLU A 338 36.53 -24.36 -2.40
CA GLU A 338 37.05 -24.83 -3.69
C GLU A 338 36.60 -24.00 -4.89
N VAL A 339 35.75 -22.99 -4.71
CA VAL A 339 35.25 -22.15 -5.82
C VAL A 339 36.36 -21.25 -6.35
N ALA A 340 36.63 -21.28 -7.65
CA ALA A 340 37.52 -20.33 -8.29
C ALA A 340 36.79 -18.99 -8.49
N PRO A 341 37.20 -17.90 -7.85
CA PRO A 341 36.50 -16.63 -7.95
C PRO A 341 36.71 -16.01 -9.34
N SER A 342 35.67 -15.39 -9.88
CA SER A 342 35.83 -14.51 -11.04
C SER A 342 36.65 -13.27 -10.65
N SER A 343 37.60 -12.87 -11.49
CA SER A 343 38.31 -11.61 -11.34
C SER A 343 37.45 -10.39 -11.69
N ASP A 344 36.30 -10.61 -12.32
CA ASP A 344 35.52 -9.57 -12.99
C ASP A 344 34.37 -9.05 -12.11
N VAL A 345 34.61 -8.94 -10.80
CA VAL A 345 33.67 -8.37 -9.82
C VAL A 345 34.13 -6.99 -9.37
N GLY A 346 33.20 -6.14 -8.92
CA GLY A 346 33.54 -4.78 -8.50
C GLY A 346 34.37 -4.72 -7.20
N ASP A 347 35.17 -3.66 -7.04
CA ASP A 347 36.03 -3.44 -5.84
C ASP A 347 35.26 -3.39 -4.51
N HIS A 348 33.94 -3.17 -4.57
CA HIS A 348 33.03 -3.17 -3.43
C HIS A 348 32.63 -4.58 -2.97
N VAL A 349 33.06 -5.62 -3.70
CA VAL A 349 32.78 -7.03 -3.40
C VAL A 349 33.93 -7.63 -2.59
N ARG A 350 33.64 -8.03 -1.36
CA ARG A 350 34.53 -8.81 -0.51
C ARG A 350 34.11 -10.28 -0.56
N MET A 351 35.01 -11.12 -1.06
CA MET A 351 34.81 -12.57 -1.03
C MET A 351 35.23 -13.15 0.31
N VAL A 352 34.39 -14.04 0.86
CA VAL A 352 34.66 -14.78 2.09
C VAL A 352 34.46 -16.26 1.81
N ARG A 353 35.42 -17.07 2.27
CA ARG A 353 35.39 -18.52 2.09
C ARG A 353 34.57 -19.16 3.19
N LEU A 354 33.59 -19.96 2.78
CA LEU A 354 32.89 -20.86 3.67
C LEU A 354 33.85 -21.97 4.12
N PRO A 355 33.94 -22.27 5.42
CA PRO A 355 34.72 -23.40 5.93
C PRO A 355 34.20 -24.71 5.37
N VAL A 356 35.13 -25.65 5.13
CA VAL A 356 34.78 -27.03 4.77
C VAL A 356 34.21 -27.71 6.02
N THR A 357 33.00 -28.24 5.91
CA THR A 357 32.34 -29.04 6.95
C THR A 357 32.27 -30.50 6.52
N GLU A 358 32.10 -31.44 7.47
CA GLU A 358 32.04 -32.89 7.18
C GLU A 358 30.89 -33.27 6.23
N ASP A 359 29.80 -32.49 6.23
CA ASP A 359 28.61 -32.71 5.42
C ASP A 359 28.59 -31.88 4.11
N ASP A 360 29.66 -31.15 3.78
CA ASP A 360 29.77 -30.24 2.61
C ASP A 360 28.69 -29.13 2.56
N GLU A 361 27.92 -28.96 3.64
CA GLU A 361 26.91 -27.92 3.81
C GLU A 361 27.29 -27.02 5.00
N SER A 362 27.38 -25.71 4.74
CA SER A 362 27.65 -24.73 5.79
C SER A 362 26.40 -24.50 6.62
N SER A 363 26.48 -24.73 7.94
CA SER A 363 25.33 -24.54 8.83
C SER A 363 24.91 -23.05 8.87
N PRO A 364 23.60 -22.76 8.99
CA PRO A 364 23.12 -21.39 9.16
C PRO A 364 23.78 -20.63 10.32
N ALA A 365 24.11 -21.31 11.43
CA ALA A 365 24.81 -20.72 12.57
C ALA A 365 26.24 -20.25 12.22
N LEU A 366 26.95 -21.03 11.40
CA LEU A 366 28.28 -20.65 10.90
C LEU A 366 28.19 -19.46 9.95
N ILE A 367 27.19 -19.45 9.06
CA ILE A 367 26.94 -18.33 8.14
C ILE A 367 26.70 -17.03 8.91
N VAL A 368 25.82 -17.06 9.93
CA VAL A 368 25.57 -15.90 10.81
C VAL A 368 26.87 -15.43 11.48
N SER A 369 27.67 -16.36 12.00
CA SER A 369 28.93 -16.05 12.66
C SER A 369 29.93 -15.36 11.73
N LEU A 370 30.07 -15.86 10.49
CA LEU A 370 30.94 -15.25 9.47
C LEU A 370 30.48 -13.85 9.06
N ILE A 371 29.16 -13.62 8.96
CA ILE A 371 28.63 -12.28 8.67
C ILE A 371 28.97 -11.32 9.80
N ARG A 372 28.84 -11.76 11.07
CA ARG A 372 29.13 -10.96 12.27
C ARG A 372 30.61 -10.53 12.38
N GLU A 373 31.54 -11.26 11.78
CA GLU A 373 32.95 -10.85 11.70
C GLU A 373 33.18 -9.62 10.80
N HIS A 374 32.22 -9.32 9.93
CA HIS A 374 32.34 -8.27 8.92
C HIS A 374 31.30 -7.16 9.08
N VAL A 375 30.16 -7.45 9.70
CA VAL A 375 29.00 -6.56 9.76
C VAL A 375 28.40 -6.56 11.18
N ALA A 376 28.24 -5.37 11.74
CA ALA A 376 27.56 -5.15 13.02
C ALA A 376 26.05 -4.93 12.82
N GLY A 377 25.24 -5.16 13.86
CA GLY A 377 23.80 -4.97 13.85
C GLY A 377 23.03 -6.14 13.25
N SER A 378 21.70 -6.10 13.30
CA SER A 378 20.83 -7.20 12.87
C SER A 378 21.08 -7.69 11.42
N ILE A 379 20.76 -8.95 11.14
CA ILE A 379 20.86 -9.59 9.81
C ILE A 379 19.46 -9.92 9.33
N LEU A 380 19.09 -9.44 8.13
CA LEU A 380 17.90 -9.87 7.43
C LEU A 380 18.21 -11.06 6.53
N VAL A 381 17.47 -12.16 6.64
CA VAL A 381 17.44 -13.27 5.68
C VAL A 381 16.21 -13.07 4.80
N GLU A 382 16.44 -12.75 3.53
CA GLU A 382 15.39 -12.42 2.56
C GLU A 382 15.42 -13.41 1.40
N GLY A 383 14.26 -13.73 0.86
CA GLY A 383 14.14 -14.40 -0.44
C GLY A 383 14.57 -15.88 -0.42
N GLY A 384 13.84 -16.68 -1.19
CA GLY A 384 14.08 -18.11 -1.33
C GLY A 384 13.59 -18.92 -0.14
N GLY A 385 12.50 -19.66 -0.35
CA GLY A 385 11.89 -20.53 0.68
C GLY A 385 12.88 -21.51 1.31
N ARG A 386 13.86 -21.99 0.54
CA ARG A 386 14.91 -22.90 1.05
C ARG A 386 15.83 -22.24 2.08
N THR A 387 16.32 -21.03 1.81
CA THR A 387 17.24 -20.31 2.71
C THR A 387 16.53 -19.95 4.02
N VAL A 388 15.34 -19.36 3.94
CA VAL A 388 14.56 -19.03 5.14
C VAL A 388 14.23 -20.28 5.94
N SER A 389 13.88 -21.39 5.28
CA SER A 389 13.55 -22.64 5.95
C SER A 389 14.75 -23.28 6.65
N SER A 390 15.95 -23.24 6.05
CA SER A 390 17.14 -23.82 6.69
C SER A 390 17.53 -23.03 7.94
N PHE A 391 17.44 -21.69 7.91
CA PHE A 391 17.67 -20.84 9.08
C PHE A 391 16.63 -21.07 10.18
N LEU A 392 15.35 -21.23 9.80
CA LEU A 392 14.30 -21.58 10.75
C LEU A 392 14.54 -22.94 11.40
N ALA A 393 14.87 -23.97 10.60
CA ALA A 393 15.13 -25.33 11.07
C ALA A 393 16.36 -25.41 11.98
N ALA A 394 17.39 -24.61 11.69
CA ALA A 394 18.58 -24.51 12.53
C ALA A 394 18.34 -23.75 13.85
N GLY A 395 17.17 -23.13 14.03
CA GLY A 395 16.83 -22.39 15.25
C GLY A 395 17.65 -21.11 15.45
N VAL A 396 18.19 -20.53 14.37
CA VAL A 396 19.03 -19.33 14.43
C VAL A 396 18.28 -18.04 14.17
N LEU A 397 17.00 -18.11 13.79
CA LEU A 397 16.15 -16.92 13.61
C LEU A 397 15.62 -16.43 14.96
N ASP A 398 15.69 -15.13 15.19
CA ASP A 398 15.07 -14.43 16.32
C ASP A 398 13.64 -14.00 15.98
N ARG A 399 13.41 -13.55 14.74
CA ARG A 399 12.10 -13.14 14.23
C ARG A 399 11.86 -13.67 12.82
N LEU A 400 10.59 -13.93 12.52
CA LEU A 400 10.13 -14.26 11.16
C LEU A 400 8.89 -13.44 10.82
N PHE A 401 8.99 -12.58 9.81
CA PHE A 401 7.86 -11.93 9.16
C PHE A 401 7.41 -12.78 7.98
N LEU A 402 6.27 -13.45 8.13
CA LEU A 402 5.66 -14.26 7.08
C LEU A 402 4.38 -13.57 6.59
N THR A 403 4.43 -13.06 5.36
CA THR A 403 3.29 -12.38 4.74
C THR A 403 2.52 -13.34 3.84
N SER A 404 1.22 -13.46 4.09
CA SER A 404 0.27 -14.17 3.23
C SER A 404 -0.48 -13.16 2.37
N ALA A 405 -0.33 -13.25 1.06
CA ALA A 405 -1.08 -12.45 0.10
C ALA A 405 -2.33 -13.22 -0.36
N PRO A 406 -3.47 -12.53 -0.62
CA PRO A 406 -4.76 -13.14 -0.96
C PRO A 406 -4.82 -13.67 -2.41
N VAL A 407 -3.81 -14.45 -2.80
CA VAL A 407 -3.66 -15.07 -4.11
C VAL A 407 -3.45 -16.58 -3.92
N PHE A 408 -3.91 -17.39 -4.88
CA PHE A 408 -3.66 -18.82 -4.95
C PHE A 408 -2.83 -19.13 -6.20
N ILE A 409 -1.72 -19.84 -6.05
CA ILE A 409 -0.83 -20.21 -7.16
C ILE A 409 -1.13 -21.63 -7.67
N GLY A 410 -1.63 -22.50 -6.79
CA GLY A 410 -1.96 -23.91 -7.03
C GLY A 410 -0.74 -24.82 -7.03
N ASN A 411 0.28 -24.48 -7.83
CA ASN A 411 1.55 -25.21 -7.88
C ASN A 411 2.69 -24.24 -8.21
N GLY A 412 3.64 -24.10 -7.28
CA GLY A 412 4.70 -23.12 -7.40
C GLY A 412 5.95 -23.46 -6.61
N ILE A 413 6.86 -22.49 -6.52
CA ILE A 413 8.02 -22.60 -5.64
C ILE A 413 7.51 -22.43 -4.19
N PRO A 414 7.67 -23.44 -3.31
CA PRO A 414 7.12 -23.36 -1.97
C PRO A 414 7.85 -22.30 -1.13
N GLY A 415 7.11 -21.69 -0.21
CA GLY A 415 7.66 -20.85 0.85
C GLY A 415 8.38 -21.68 1.92
N ILE A 416 7.93 -21.59 3.17
CA ILE A 416 8.58 -22.28 4.29
C ILE A 416 8.31 -23.79 4.22
N ARG A 417 9.37 -24.60 4.15
CA ARG A 417 9.36 -26.07 4.16
C ARG A 417 10.59 -26.59 4.90
N PHE A 418 10.38 -27.34 5.98
CA PHE A 418 11.43 -28.01 6.73
C PHE A 418 10.93 -29.35 7.27
N GLU A 419 11.84 -30.23 7.66
CA GLU A 419 11.49 -31.49 8.30
C GLU A 419 10.94 -31.21 9.70
N GLY A 420 9.64 -31.48 9.86
CA GLY A 420 8.92 -31.27 11.11
C GLY A 420 8.69 -32.57 11.87
N THR A 421 7.67 -32.57 12.71
CA THR A 421 7.20 -33.74 13.46
C THR A 421 5.89 -34.27 12.87
N PRO A 422 5.66 -35.60 12.86
CA PRO A 422 4.36 -36.17 12.51
C PRO A 422 3.30 -35.94 13.61
N VAL A 423 3.71 -35.46 14.79
CA VAL A 423 2.82 -35.24 15.94
C VAL A 423 2.45 -33.75 16.03
N MET A 424 1.20 -33.41 15.73
CA MET A 424 0.73 -32.01 15.69
C MET A 424 1.02 -31.22 16.98
N ALA A 425 0.92 -31.85 18.15
CA ALA A 425 1.22 -31.20 19.45
C ALA A 425 2.69 -30.79 19.61
N GLN A 426 3.60 -31.46 18.90
CA GLN A 426 5.03 -31.16 18.89
C GLN A 426 5.42 -30.16 17.79
N ALA A 427 4.48 -29.76 16.93
CA ALA A 427 4.77 -28.81 15.87
C ALA A 427 5.18 -27.45 16.44
N LEU A 428 6.06 -26.75 15.72
CA LEU A 428 6.63 -25.47 16.13
C LEU A 428 5.51 -24.46 16.43
N ARG A 429 5.39 -24.06 17.71
CA ARG A 429 4.47 -23.02 18.18
C ARG A 429 5.27 -21.94 18.85
N ARG A 430 5.06 -20.71 18.42
CA ARG A 430 5.77 -19.53 18.91
C ARG A 430 4.77 -18.39 19.11
N PRO A 431 5.01 -17.50 20.08
CA PRO A 431 4.26 -16.25 20.17
C PRO A 431 4.31 -15.51 18.83
N PHE A 432 3.23 -14.81 18.49
CA PHE A 432 3.15 -14.08 17.24
C PHE A 432 2.37 -12.78 17.39
N ARG A 433 2.61 -11.86 16.46
CA ARG A 433 1.83 -10.64 16.22
C ARG A 433 1.36 -10.65 14.77
N ARG A 434 0.27 -9.93 14.48
CA ARG A 434 -0.23 -9.80 13.11
C ARG A 434 -0.36 -8.35 12.73
N TYR A 435 -0.01 -8.07 11.49
CA TYR A 435 -0.10 -6.78 10.85
C TYR A 435 -0.87 -6.95 9.55
N GLN A 436 -1.89 -6.13 9.36
CA GLN A 436 -2.60 -6.07 8.09
C GLN A 436 -1.89 -5.07 7.18
N PHE A 437 -1.37 -5.56 6.05
CA PHE A 437 -0.64 -4.78 5.05
C PHE A 437 -1.51 -4.63 3.79
N GLY A 438 -2.54 -3.79 3.91
CA GLY A 438 -3.56 -3.68 2.88
C GLY A 438 -4.40 -4.96 2.87
N GLU A 439 -4.32 -5.72 1.78
CA GLU A 439 -4.98 -7.02 1.68
C GLU A 439 -4.10 -8.19 2.16
N ASP A 440 -2.79 -7.95 2.31
CA ASP A 440 -1.87 -8.96 2.82
C ASP A 440 -1.97 -9.08 4.35
N MET A 441 -1.73 -10.27 4.87
CA MET A 441 -1.62 -10.53 6.30
C MET A 441 -0.20 -10.93 6.66
N CYS A 442 0.54 -10.04 7.32
CA CYS A 442 1.86 -10.32 7.84
C CYS A 442 1.76 -10.88 9.27
N THR A 443 2.28 -12.09 9.48
CA THR A 443 2.45 -12.67 10.81
C THR A 443 3.91 -12.59 11.22
N GLU A 444 4.19 -11.86 12.29
CA GLU A 444 5.50 -11.84 12.93
C GLU A 444 5.55 -12.93 14.00
N TYR A 445 6.45 -13.89 13.86
CA TYR A 445 6.74 -14.90 14.88
C TYR A 445 7.95 -14.48 15.70
N LEU A 446 7.82 -14.56 17.03
CA LEU A 446 8.89 -14.32 17.99
C LEU A 446 9.57 -15.66 18.32
N LEU A 447 10.75 -15.88 17.75
CA LEU A 447 11.42 -17.17 17.73
C LEU A 447 12.46 -17.32 18.85
N SER A 448 12.98 -16.23 19.42
CA SER A 448 13.95 -16.26 20.52
C SER A 448 13.51 -15.46 21.76
N GLU A 449 14.19 -15.67 22.89
CA GLU A 449 13.97 -14.86 24.10
C GLU A 449 14.38 -13.40 23.90
N LEU A 450 15.38 -13.11 23.07
CA LEU A 450 15.78 -11.75 22.70
C LEU A 450 14.59 -10.99 22.07
N ALA A 451 13.94 -11.62 21.09
CA ALA A 451 12.78 -11.04 20.42
C ALA A 451 11.56 -10.88 21.36
N ASN A 452 11.39 -11.81 22.32
CA ASN A 452 10.33 -11.75 23.33
C ASN A 452 10.59 -10.65 24.38
N GLY A 453 11.83 -10.49 24.84
CA GLY A 453 12.22 -9.56 25.91
C GLY A 453 12.16 -8.10 25.48
N ALA A 454 12.58 -7.78 24.24
CA ALA A 454 12.42 -6.45 23.64
C ALA A 454 10.95 -6.03 23.61
N SER A 455 10.02 -6.98 23.42
CA SER A 455 8.58 -6.72 23.37
C SER A 455 7.92 -6.65 24.76
N ALA A 456 8.52 -7.21 25.81
CA ALA A 456 7.95 -7.21 27.17
C ALA A 456 8.15 -5.87 27.90
N GLN A 457 9.20 -5.13 27.56
CA GLN A 457 9.46 -3.78 28.09
C GLN A 457 8.36 -2.77 27.69
N ASP A 458 7.57 -3.04 26.63
CA ASP A 458 6.44 -2.21 26.20
C ASP A 458 5.14 -2.44 26.99
N SER A 459 4.96 -3.62 27.61
CA SER A 459 3.74 -3.90 28.38
C SER A 459 3.60 -3.04 29.65
N HIS A 460 4.70 -2.42 30.11
CA HIS A 460 4.75 -1.56 31.29
C HIS A 460 4.44 -0.08 31.03
N ARG A 461 4.35 0.38 29.77
CA ARG A 461 3.96 1.77 29.45
C ARG A 461 2.45 1.96 29.23
N CYS A 462 1.69 0.87 29.02
CA CYS A 462 0.23 0.91 28.82
C CYS A 462 -0.61 0.59 30.07
N ARG A 463 -0.03 0.45 31.27
CA ARG A 463 -0.80 0.25 32.51
C ARG A 463 -0.64 1.40 33.49
N GLY A 464 -1.49 2.41 33.33
CA GLY A 464 -1.87 3.29 34.42
C GLY A 464 -2.65 2.49 35.48
N GLY A 465 -2.10 2.44 36.70
CA GLY A 465 -2.86 2.34 37.96
C GLY A 465 -3.47 0.99 38.36
N GLY A 466 -2.94 0.40 39.44
CA GLY A 466 -3.72 -0.46 40.35
C GLY A 466 -3.17 -1.86 40.60
N PRO A 467 -2.73 -2.21 41.83
CA PRO A 467 -2.05 -3.46 42.13
C PRO A 467 -2.99 -4.59 42.58
N THR A 468 -2.42 -5.81 42.59
CA THR A 468 -2.60 -6.95 43.51
C THR A 468 -3.03 -8.30 42.92
N ALA A 469 -2.07 -9.22 43.09
CA ALA A 469 -2.18 -10.57 43.66
C ALA A 469 -3.08 -11.61 42.96
N TRP A 470 -2.44 -12.68 42.47
CA TRP A 470 -2.91 -14.04 42.75
C TRP A 470 -1.74 -14.96 43.08
N GLN A 471 -1.80 -15.50 44.30
CA GLN A 471 -0.95 -16.56 44.82
C GLN A 471 -1.34 -17.91 44.22
N GLN A 472 -0.34 -18.79 44.28
CA GLN A 472 -0.28 -20.22 44.02
C GLN A 472 -1.54 -21.03 44.36
N GLY A 473 -1.79 -22.03 43.51
CA GLY A 473 -2.52 -23.27 43.80
C GLY A 473 -1.90 -24.39 42.98
#